data_AF-A0A974P5N7-F1
#
_entry.id   AF-A0A974P5N7-F1
#
_cell.length_a   1.000
_cell.length_b   1.000
_cell.length_c   1.000
_cell.angle_alpha   90.00
_cell.angle_beta   90.00
_cell.angle_gamma   90.00
#
_symmetry.space_group_name_H-M   'P 1'
#
loop_
_entity.id
_entity.type
_entity.pdbx_description
1 polymer ?
#
loop_
_entity_poly.entity_id
_entity_poly.type
_entity_poly.pdbx_seq_one_letter_code
_entity_poly.pdbx_strand_id
1 'polypeptide(L)'
;MRGDVGVRHAATTSMAAGFVGASYVSISRKYDDSLPALNLVLEPRQDLQIRLSVAKAMARPQLPFLTPGGTISNTARTLTIGNPLLEPVRATTYDLGLEWYPARAALVSVGVFARTCSPISRVQPRRWPMGRLAFPPACWRMATRLTRSSWSPSC
;
A
#
# COMPACT_ATOMS: atom_id res chain seq x y z
N MET A 1 22.11 25.82 -20.38
CA MET A 1 21.24 24.66 -20.07
C MET A 1 21.96 23.75 -19.11
N ARG A 2 21.28 23.27 -18.08
CA ARG A 2 21.83 22.35 -17.08
C ARG A 2 20.84 21.23 -16.80
N GLY A 3 21.31 20.06 -16.43
CA GLY A 3 20.43 18.94 -16.10
C GLY A 3 21.19 17.80 -15.46
N ASP A 4 20.46 16.97 -14.74
CA ASP A 4 20.93 15.76 -14.09
C ASP A 4 19.98 14.61 -14.42
N VAL A 5 20.56 13.42 -14.53
CA VAL A 5 19.82 12.19 -14.79
C VAL A 5 20.42 11.11 -13.89
N GLY A 6 19.54 10.31 -13.29
CA GLY A 6 19.92 9.23 -12.40
C GLY A 6 18.96 8.05 -12.53
N VAL A 7 19.47 6.86 -12.30
CA VAL A 7 18.64 5.65 -12.21
C VAL A 7 18.99 4.94 -10.92
N ARG A 8 17.97 4.59 -10.15
CA ARG A 8 18.11 3.75 -8.97
C ARG A 8 17.48 2.39 -9.22
N HIS A 9 18.24 1.32 -8.97
CA HIS A 9 17.72 -0.04 -8.95
C HIS A 9 17.42 -0.47 -7.52
N ALA A 10 16.23 -1.02 -7.29
CA ALA A 10 15.78 -1.50 -5.98
C ALA A 10 15.27 -2.94 -6.12
N ALA A 11 16.13 -3.89 -5.75
CA ALA A 11 15.76 -5.29 -5.59
C ALA A 11 15.48 -5.57 -4.12
N THR A 12 14.40 -6.29 -3.80
CA THR A 12 14.16 -6.77 -2.44
C THR A 12 13.43 -8.08 -2.47
N THR A 13 13.87 -8.98 -1.58
CA THR A 13 13.17 -10.22 -1.27
C THR A 13 12.61 -10.10 0.13
N SER A 14 11.31 -10.33 0.29
CA SER A 14 10.59 -10.29 1.55
C SER A 14 9.91 -11.64 1.76
N MET A 15 10.17 -12.25 2.90
CA MET A 15 9.49 -13.47 3.33
C MET A 15 8.54 -13.11 4.47
N ALA A 16 7.27 -13.47 4.33
CA ALA A 16 6.28 -13.37 5.37
C ALA A 16 5.86 -14.79 5.75
N ALA A 17 6.11 -15.17 6.99
CA ALA A 17 5.67 -16.44 7.55
C ALA A 17 4.75 -16.17 8.74
N GLY A 18 3.66 -16.92 8.83
CA GLY A 18 2.72 -16.82 9.95
C GLY A 18 1.71 -17.95 9.94
N PHE A 19 1.00 -18.08 11.06
CA PHE A 19 -0.03 -19.08 11.23
C PHE A 19 -1.41 -18.51 10.88
N VAL A 20 -2.17 -19.25 10.09
CA VAL A 20 -3.59 -18.99 9.84
C VAL A 20 -4.35 -20.21 10.39
N GLY A 21 -4.87 -20.09 11.61
CA GLY A 21 -5.39 -21.24 12.36
C GLY A 21 -4.24 -22.20 12.76
N ALA A 22 -4.35 -23.48 12.40
CA ALA A 22 -3.31 -24.50 12.66
C ALA A 22 -2.31 -24.66 11.49
N SER A 23 -2.54 -23.99 10.35
CA SER A 23 -1.70 -24.12 9.16
C SER A 23 -0.60 -23.05 9.14
N TYR A 24 0.65 -23.49 8.97
CA TYR A 24 1.79 -22.60 8.74
C TYR A 24 1.80 -22.16 7.27
N VAL A 25 1.71 -20.85 7.04
CA VAL A 25 1.75 -20.27 5.69
C VAL A 25 2.98 -19.40 5.58
N SER A 26 3.89 -19.78 4.66
CA SER A 26 5.07 -19.01 4.29
C SER A 26 4.94 -18.53 2.86
N ILE A 27 4.99 -17.22 2.65
CA ILE A 27 4.93 -16.59 1.33
C ILE A 27 6.20 -15.77 1.14
N SER A 28 6.95 -16.10 0.08
CA SER A 28 8.14 -15.36 -0.34
C SER A 28 7.80 -14.48 -1.53
N ARG A 29 8.29 -13.24 -1.51
CA ARG A 29 8.04 -12.19 -2.50
C ARG A 29 9.35 -11.58 -2.92
N LYS A 30 9.59 -11.50 -4.23
CA LYS A 30 10.73 -10.79 -4.82
C LYS A 30 10.19 -9.70 -5.73
N TYR A 31 10.70 -8.48 -5.58
CA TYR A 31 10.43 -7.38 -6.51
C TYR A 31 11.75 -6.74 -6.93
N ASP A 32 11.79 -6.36 -8.20
CA ASP A 32 12.86 -5.61 -8.82
C ASP A 32 12.24 -4.38 -9.48
N ASP A 33 12.71 -3.21 -9.08
CA ASP A 33 12.20 -1.93 -9.55
C ASP A 33 13.33 -1.02 -10.02
N SER A 34 13.21 -0.54 -11.26
CA SER A 34 14.06 0.51 -11.80
C SER A 34 13.34 1.85 -11.69
N LEU A 35 13.99 2.81 -11.04
CA LEU A 35 13.46 4.13 -10.69
C LEU A 35 14.33 5.19 -11.38
N PRO A 36 14.01 5.52 -12.65
CA PRO A 36 14.66 6.64 -13.32
C PRO A 36 14.19 7.97 -12.76
N ALA A 37 15.11 8.93 -12.72
CA ALA A 37 14.87 10.32 -12.39
C ALA A 37 15.63 11.19 -13.40
N LEU A 38 14.97 12.24 -13.88
CA LEU A 38 15.51 13.21 -14.81
C LEU A 38 15.08 14.59 -14.37
N ASN A 39 16.03 15.50 -14.31
CA ASN A 39 15.81 16.90 -13.98
C ASN A 39 16.56 17.76 -15.00
N LEU A 40 15.83 18.66 -15.64
CA LEU A 40 16.33 19.49 -16.74
C LEU A 40 15.94 20.93 -16.50
N VAL A 41 16.91 21.84 -16.61
CA VAL A 41 16.70 23.28 -16.55
C VAL A 41 17.23 23.94 -17.81
N LEU A 42 16.30 24.57 -18.52
CA LEU A 42 16.56 25.30 -19.75
C LEU A 42 16.52 26.80 -19.44
N GLU A 43 17.47 27.53 -20.02
CA GLU A 43 17.57 28.99 -19.88
C GLU A 43 17.66 29.57 -21.28
N PRO A 44 16.52 29.72 -21.99
CA PRO A 44 16.52 30.24 -23.35
C PRO A 44 16.95 31.71 -23.41
N ARG A 45 16.73 32.45 -22.32
CA ARG A 45 17.14 33.84 -22.14
C ARG A 45 17.62 34.06 -20.70
N GLN A 46 18.35 35.15 -20.45
CA GLN A 46 18.86 35.48 -19.11
C GLN A 46 17.73 35.81 -18.11
N ASP A 47 16.56 36.18 -18.62
CA ASP A 47 15.36 36.52 -17.85
C ASP A 47 14.33 35.37 -17.80
N LEU A 48 14.54 34.25 -18.50
CA LEU A 48 13.56 33.15 -18.56
C LEU A 48 14.22 31.81 -18.28
N GLN A 49 13.66 31.09 -17.29
CA GLN A 49 14.09 29.76 -16.90
C GLN A 49 12.91 28.78 -16.93
N ILE A 50 13.13 27.61 -17.51
CA ILE A 50 12.15 26.53 -17.60
C ILE A 50 12.74 25.32 -16.91
N ARG A 51 11.99 24.74 -15.97
CA ARG A 51 12.37 23.56 -15.19
C ARG A 51 11.43 22.40 -15.54
N LEU A 52 12.01 21.25 -15.82
CA LEU A 52 11.31 20.02 -16.19
C LEU A 52 11.87 18.90 -15.31
N SER A 53 11.03 18.26 -14.52
CA SER A 53 11.43 17.13 -13.67
C SER A 53 10.48 15.96 -13.87
N VAL A 54 11.05 14.77 -14.08
CA VAL A 54 10.32 13.50 -14.16
C VAL A 54 11.02 12.50 -13.27
N ALA A 55 10.28 11.92 -12.32
CA ALA A 55 10.83 10.91 -11.43
C ALA A 55 9.84 9.78 -11.19
N LYS A 56 10.35 8.56 -11.12
CA LYS A 56 9.59 7.40 -10.66
C LYS A 56 9.96 7.10 -9.21
N ALA A 57 8.96 7.02 -8.35
CA ALA A 57 9.09 6.66 -6.95
C ALA A 57 8.34 5.35 -6.65
N MET A 58 8.82 4.63 -5.64
CA MET A 58 8.14 3.46 -5.08
C MET A 58 7.92 3.64 -3.58
N ALA A 59 6.77 3.20 -3.10
CA ALA A 59 6.45 3.11 -1.69
C ALA A 59 6.28 1.63 -1.30
N ARG A 60 7.01 1.21 -0.26
CA ARG A 60 6.91 -0.15 0.28
C ARG A 60 5.60 -0.30 1.08
N PRO A 61 4.89 -1.44 0.97
CA PRO A 61 3.74 -1.72 1.82
C PRO A 61 4.13 -1.77 3.30
N GLN A 62 3.25 -1.28 4.17
CA GLN A 62 3.42 -1.35 5.62
C GLN A 62 3.27 -2.79 6.13
N LEU A 63 4.10 -3.16 7.11
CA LEU A 63 4.15 -4.50 7.72
C LEU A 63 2.79 -5.11 8.14
N PRO A 64 1.82 -4.38 8.74
CA PRO A 64 0.53 -4.97 9.13
C PRO A 64 -0.34 -5.44 7.96
N PHE A 65 -0.02 -5.06 6.72
CA PHE A 65 -0.71 -5.59 5.55
C PHE A 65 -0.01 -6.80 4.92
N LEU A 66 1.26 -7.05 5.27
CA LEU A 66 2.06 -8.18 4.81
C LEU A 66 1.93 -9.40 5.72
N THR A 67 1.40 -9.24 6.93
CA THR A 67 1.14 -10.37 7.83
C THR A 67 -0.01 -11.23 7.30
N PRO A 68 0.20 -12.55 7.08
CA PRO A 68 -0.88 -13.46 6.71
C PRO A 68 -1.86 -13.68 7.87
N GLY A 69 -1.48 -13.29 9.09
CA GLY A 69 -2.34 -13.34 10.27
C GLY A 69 -3.50 -12.36 10.15
N GLY A 70 -4.70 -12.84 10.45
CA GLY A 70 -5.88 -12.01 10.55
C GLY A 70 -6.40 -11.91 11.97
N THR A 71 -6.79 -10.70 12.39
CA THR A 71 -7.40 -10.49 13.71
C THR A 71 -8.89 -10.80 13.63
N ILE A 72 -9.36 -11.67 14.52
CA ILE A 72 -10.79 -11.95 14.71
C ILE A 72 -11.30 -10.96 15.76
N SER A 73 -12.05 -9.95 15.34
CA SER A 73 -12.75 -9.07 16.29
C SER A 73 -14.14 -9.65 16.56
N ASN A 74 -14.35 -10.20 17.76
CA ASN A 74 -15.62 -10.80 18.17
C ASN A 74 -16.75 -9.74 18.25
N THR A 75 -16.40 -8.49 18.57
CA THR A 75 -17.33 -7.37 18.67
C THR A 75 -17.83 -6.87 17.30
N ALA A 76 -17.02 -7.01 16.24
CA ALA A 76 -17.33 -6.51 14.91
C ALA A 76 -17.64 -7.61 13.87
N ARG A 77 -17.61 -8.91 14.25
CA ARG A 77 -17.80 -10.08 13.36
C ARG A 77 -17.05 -9.94 12.02
N THR A 78 -15.83 -9.42 12.08
CA THR A 78 -14.99 -9.14 10.92
C THR A 78 -13.71 -9.96 11.01
N LEU A 79 -13.38 -10.62 9.90
CA LEU A 79 -12.14 -11.34 9.70
C LEU A 79 -11.30 -10.51 8.73
N THR A 80 -10.29 -9.82 9.27
CA THR A 80 -9.35 -9.03 8.47
C THR A 80 -8.10 -9.87 8.24
N ILE A 81 -7.99 -10.53 7.10
CA ILE A 81 -6.77 -11.25 6.70
C ILE A 81 -5.87 -10.26 5.97
N GLY A 82 -4.63 -10.07 6.43
CA GLY A 82 -3.64 -9.31 5.68
C GLY A 82 -3.32 -10.01 4.35
N ASN A 83 -3.05 -9.24 3.30
CA ASN A 83 -2.79 -9.78 1.97
C ASN A 83 -1.27 -9.80 1.72
N PRO A 84 -0.57 -10.91 1.93
CA PRO A 84 0.85 -11.02 1.61
C PRO A 84 1.14 -10.89 0.10
N LEU A 85 0.11 -10.81 -0.75
CA LEU A 85 0.22 -10.59 -2.19
C LEU A 85 0.22 -9.09 -2.60
N LEU A 86 0.41 -8.15 -1.68
CA LEU A 86 0.47 -6.72 -2.00
C LEU A 86 1.72 -6.37 -2.81
N GLU A 87 1.52 -5.74 -3.97
CA GLU A 87 2.61 -5.20 -4.78
C GLU A 87 3.04 -3.82 -4.26
N PRO A 88 4.32 -3.45 -4.39
CA PRO A 88 4.78 -2.10 -4.06
C PRO A 88 4.00 -1.05 -4.87
N VAL A 89 3.59 0.03 -4.21
CA VAL A 89 2.91 1.13 -4.88
C VAL A 89 3.95 1.94 -5.65
N ARG A 90 3.72 2.13 -6.95
CA ARG A 90 4.58 2.93 -7.83
C ARG A 90 3.87 4.22 -8.19
N ALA A 91 4.61 5.32 -8.20
CA ALA A 91 4.11 6.63 -8.62
C ALA A 91 5.12 7.31 -9.54
N THR A 92 4.66 7.82 -10.67
CA THR A 92 5.48 8.67 -11.55
C THR A 92 5.03 10.11 -11.36
N THR A 93 5.98 10.99 -11.11
CA THR A 93 5.75 12.42 -10.92
C THR A 93 6.33 13.20 -12.10
N TYR A 94 5.56 14.17 -12.57
CA TYR A 94 5.91 15.11 -13.62
C TYR A 94 5.74 16.51 -13.06
N ASP A 95 6.79 17.33 -13.14
CA ASP A 95 6.78 18.71 -12.68
C ASP A 95 7.33 19.60 -13.81
N LEU A 96 6.60 20.66 -14.11
CA LEU A 96 6.97 21.68 -15.10
C LEU A 96 6.86 23.05 -14.43
N GLY A 97 7.96 23.80 -14.41
CA GLY A 97 8.04 25.14 -13.88
C GLY A 97 8.54 26.13 -14.93
N LEU A 98 7.96 27.31 -14.97
CA LEU A 98 8.41 28.44 -15.78
C LEU A 98 8.61 29.64 -14.85
N GLU A 99 9.82 30.18 -14.85
CA GLU A 99 10.23 31.34 -14.07
C GLU A 99 10.67 32.44 -15.03
N TRP A 100 10.09 33.63 -14.89
CA TRP A 100 10.38 34.80 -15.71
C TRP A 100 10.72 36.01 -14.84
N TYR A 101 11.80 36.70 -15.17
CA TYR A 101 12.37 37.84 -14.45
C TYR A 101 12.24 39.14 -15.27
N PRO A 102 11.05 39.76 -15.32
CA PRO A 102 10.81 40.94 -16.16
C PRO A 102 11.60 42.20 -15.75
N ALA A 103 12.03 42.30 -14.49
CA ALA A 103 12.86 43.41 -14.01
C ALA A 103 13.80 42.92 -12.89
N ARG A 104 14.84 43.69 -12.56
CA ARG A 104 15.83 43.36 -11.51
C ARG A 104 15.21 43.06 -10.13
N ALA A 105 13.98 43.52 -9.88
CA ALA A 105 13.24 43.30 -8.63
C ALA A 105 11.85 42.64 -8.85
N ALA A 106 11.58 42.05 -10.01
CA ALA A 106 10.30 41.41 -10.31
C ALA A 106 10.50 39.98 -10.81
N LEU A 107 9.70 39.05 -10.29
CA LEU A 107 9.68 37.64 -10.64
C LEU A 107 8.22 37.19 -10.84
N VAL A 108 7.99 36.45 -11.91
CA VAL A 108 6.74 35.73 -12.17
C VAL A 108 7.08 34.26 -12.33
N SER A 109 6.37 33.39 -11.61
CA SER A 109 6.56 31.94 -11.74
C SER A 109 5.22 31.24 -11.91
N VAL A 110 5.22 30.19 -12.73
CA VAL A 110 4.07 29.32 -12.99
C VAL A 110 4.55 27.88 -12.96
N GLY A 111 3.83 27.03 -12.22
CA GLY A 111 4.16 25.62 -12.08
C GLY A 111 2.95 24.72 -12.32
N VAL A 112 3.18 23.60 -13.00
CA VAL A 112 2.20 22.54 -13.23
C VAL A 112 2.80 21.22 -12.73
N PHE A 113 2.02 20.48 -11.95
CA PHE A 113 2.43 19.18 -11.43
C PHE A 113 1.40 18.12 -11.80
N ALA A 114 1.86 16.92 -12.13
CA ALA A 114 1.03 15.76 -12.39
C ALA A 114 1.65 14.51 -11.77
N ARG A 115 0.84 13.67 -11.13
CA ARG A 115 1.29 12.41 -10.54
C ARG A 115 0.38 11.27 -10.96
N THR A 116 0.95 10.18 -11.44
CA THR A 116 0.22 8.97 -11.82
C THR A 116 0.60 7.84 -10.88
N CYS A 117 -0.37 7.31 -10.14
CA CYS A 117 -0.16 6.23 -9.17
C CYS A 117 -0.73 4.91 -9.68
N SER A 118 -0.01 3.81 -9.49
CA SER A 118 -0.54 2.46 -9.64
C SER A 118 -1.61 2.17 -8.56
N PRO A 119 -2.58 1.26 -8.82
CA PRO A 119 -3.70 1.04 -7.92
C PRO A 119 -3.21 0.64 -6.53
N ILE A 120 -3.55 1.47 -5.53
CA ILE A 120 -3.33 1.12 -4.14
C ILE A 120 -4.27 -0.02 -3.79
N SER A 121 -3.69 -1.17 -3.48
CA SER A 121 -4.40 -2.34 -3.00
C SER A 121 -4.95 -2.02 -1.60
N ARG A 122 -6.18 -1.51 -1.58
CA ARG A 122 -6.93 -1.32 -0.34
C ARG A 122 -7.18 -2.70 0.25
N VAL A 123 -6.80 -2.90 1.51
CA VAL A 123 -7.28 -4.05 2.28
C VAL A 123 -8.75 -3.81 2.55
N GLN A 124 -9.60 -4.29 1.64
CA GLN A 124 -11.03 -4.38 1.90
C GLN A 124 -11.18 -5.46 2.99
N PRO A 125 -11.66 -5.13 4.20
CA PRO A 125 -12.06 -6.18 5.12
C PRO A 125 -13.21 -6.93 4.45
N ARG A 126 -12.93 -8.11 3.89
CA ARG A 126 -13.97 -9.01 3.42
C ARG A 126 -14.78 -9.42 4.65
N ARG A 127 -15.93 -8.76 4.85
CA ARG A 127 -16.94 -9.15 5.84
C ARG A 127 -17.47 -10.51 5.42
N TRP A 128 -16.84 -11.58 5.90
CA TRP A 128 -17.47 -12.89 5.89
C TRP A 128 -18.49 -12.91 7.02
N PRO A 129 -19.80 -12.95 6.74
CA PRO A 129 -20.77 -13.19 7.79
C PRO A 129 -20.47 -14.55 8.39
N MET A 130 -20.30 -14.57 9.71
CA MET A 130 -19.93 -15.73 10.52
C MET A 130 -20.90 -16.93 10.38
N GLY A 131 -22.02 -16.76 9.64
CA GLY A 131 -22.97 -17.83 9.29
C GLY A 131 -22.59 -18.69 8.08
N ARG A 132 -21.46 -18.43 7.40
CA ARG A 132 -20.96 -19.27 6.28
C ARG A 132 -19.73 -20.12 6.62
N LEU A 133 -19.13 -19.92 7.80
CA LEU A 133 -18.21 -20.91 8.35
C LEU A 133 -19.10 -22.03 8.88
N ALA A 134 -19.06 -23.18 8.21
CA ALA A 134 -19.77 -24.38 8.59
C ALA A 134 -19.20 -24.93 9.91
N PHE A 135 -19.42 -24.21 11.01
CA PHE A 135 -19.47 -24.81 12.33
C PHE A 135 -20.80 -25.54 12.40
N PRO A 136 -20.81 -26.86 12.63
CA PRO A 136 -22.05 -27.62 12.73
C PRO A 136 -22.97 -26.94 13.78
N PRO A 137 -24.27 -26.77 13.48
CA PRO A 137 -25.20 -25.95 14.25
C PRO A 137 -25.48 -26.46 15.68
N ALA A 138 -24.81 -27.51 16.13
CA ALA A 138 -24.98 -28.10 17.44
C ALA A 138 -24.53 -27.17 18.59
N CYS A 139 -23.54 -26.30 18.38
CA CYS A 139 -22.99 -25.50 19.48
C CYS A 139 -23.80 -24.23 19.80
N TRP A 140 -24.74 -23.82 18.94
CA TRP A 140 -25.49 -22.56 19.13
C TRP A 140 -26.81 -22.72 19.90
N ARG A 141 -27.20 -23.94 20.27
CA ARG A 141 -28.45 -24.21 21.02
C ARG A 141 -28.23 -24.46 22.52
N MET A 142 -27.08 -24.11 23.08
CA MET A 142 -26.80 -24.26 24.52
C MET A 142 -26.50 -22.94 25.26
N ALA A 143 -26.31 -21.81 24.57
CA ALA A 143 -25.94 -20.55 25.24
C ALA A 143 -27.14 -19.73 25.77
N THR A 144 -28.39 -20.07 25.41
CA THR A 144 -29.58 -19.27 25.80
C THR A 144 -30.39 -19.87 26.96
N ARG A 145 -29.91 -20.94 27.61
CA ARG A 145 -30.58 -21.52 28.78
C ARG A 145 -29.56 -22.11 29.76
N LEU A 146 -28.80 -21.23 30.41
CA LEU A 146 -28.06 -21.56 31.63
C LEU A 146 -28.71 -20.89 32.84
N THR A 147 -29.93 -21.35 33.15
CA THR A 147 -30.35 -21.51 34.55
C THR A 147 -30.62 -22.99 34.77
N ARG A 148 -30.03 -23.53 35.85
CA ARG A 148 -30.15 -24.88 36.40
C ARG A 148 -29.43 -26.04 35.70
N SER A 149 -28.37 -26.46 36.40
CA SER A 149 -28.08 -27.83 36.84
C SER A 149 -27.97 -28.96 35.82
N SER A 150 -26.77 -29.56 35.87
CA SER A 150 -26.45 -30.97 35.67
C SER A 150 -26.15 -31.46 34.25
N TRP A 151 -24.94 -32.04 34.17
CA TRP A 151 -24.57 -33.31 33.55
C TRP A 151 -23.92 -33.39 32.15
N SER A 152 -22.65 -33.84 32.21
CA SER A 152 -21.91 -34.84 31.41
C SER A 152 -21.77 -34.70 29.88
N PRO A 153 -20.53 -34.79 29.34
CA PRO A 153 -20.27 -34.77 27.91
C PRO A 153 -20.25 -36.18 27.31
N SER A 154 -20.96 -36.36 26.20
CA SER A 154 -20.67 -37.42 25.23
C SER A 154 -21.14 -36.99 23.86
N CYS A 155 -20.15 -36.79 22.98
CA CYS A 155 -20.16 -36.47 21.55
C CYS A 155 -20.78 -35.15 21.10
#